data_AF-A0A2Z7AGY3-F1
#
_entry.id   AF-A0A2Z7AGY3-F1
#
_cell.length_a   1.000
_cell.length_b   1.000
_cell.length_c   1.000
_cell.angle_alpha   90.00
_cell.angle_beta   90.00
_cell.angle_gamma   90.00
#
_symmetry.space_group_name_H-M   'P 1'
#
loop_
_entity.id
_entity.type
_entity.pdbx_description
1 polymer ?
#
loop_
_entity_poly.entity_id
_entity_poly.type
_entity_poly.pdbx_seq_one_letter_code
_entity_poly.pdbx_strand_id
1 'polypeptide(L)' 'MKPNLAVAVTSGEPQFHPKDRHEYTNEDKKKANLDNVAKDILFKTLDKDNNMFSKIKNCATAKEIWEKLTQICEGNNET' A
#
# COMPACT_ATOMS: atom_id res chain seq x y z
N MET A 1 38.61 -3.08 -19.45
CA MET A 1 38.44 -2.82 -18.00
C MET A 1 37.58 -1.56 -17.87
N LYS A 2 36.38 -1.66 -17.31
CA LYS A 2 35.44 -0.54 -17.17
C LYS A 2 35.70 0.15 -15.82
N PRO A 3 35.80 1.48 -15.74
CA PRO A 3 36.10 2.15 -14.47
C PRO A 3 34.87 2.10 -13.56
N ASN A 4 35.12 1.85 -12.28
CA ASN A 4 34.11 1.86 -11.22
C ASN A 4 33.61 3.29 -11.00
N LEU A 5 32.30 3.49 -11.09
CA LEU A 5 31.64 4.75 -10.78
C LEU A 5 31.50 4.85 -9.26
N ALA A 6 32.25 5.77 -8.65
CA ALA A 6 32.11 6.14 -7.25
C ALA A 6 30.74 6.81 -7.04
N VAL A 7 29.83 6.14 -6.32
CA VAL A 7 28.59 6.77 -5.87
C VAL A 7 28.91 7.64 -4.66
N ALA A 8 28.66 8.94 -4.80
CA ALA A 8 28.79 9.89 -3.72
C ALA A 8 27.80 9.51 -2.60
N VAL A 9 28.30 9.41 -1.37
CA VAL A 9 27.49 9.29 -0.16
C VAL A 9 26.77 10.61 0.03
N THR A 10 25.54 10.71 -0.45
CA THR A 10 24.63 11.81 -0.10
C THR A 10 23.97 11.46 1.22
N SER A 11 24.35 12.17 2.28
CA SER A 11 23.58 12.27 3.52
C SER A 11 22.24 12.93 3.21
N GLY A 12 21.26 12.12 2.84
CA GLY A 12 19.91 12.54 2.52
C GLY A 12 18.98 11.39 2.79
N GLU A 13 17.95 11.64 3.59
CA GLU A 13 16.83 10.73 3.83
C GLU A 13 16.39 10.11 2.48
N PRO A 14 16.26 8.77 2.37
CA PRO A 14 15.88 8.14 1.11
C PRO A 14 14.52 8.70 0.67
N GLN A 15 14.52 9.58 -0.33
CA GLN A 15 13.28 10.01 -0.96
C GLN A 15 12.71 8.79 -1.71
N PHE A 16 11.75 8.12 -1.08
CA PHE A 16 11.02 7.00 -1.67
C PHE A 16 10.08 7.53 -2.75
N HIS A 17 10.64 7.77 -3.93
CA HIS A 17 9.83 7.91 -5.12
C HIS A 17 9.23 6.54 -5.47
N PRO A 18 7.93 6.46 -5.81
CA PRO A 18 7.34 5.22 -6.28
C PRO A 18 8.10 4.73 -7.51
N LYS A 19 8.74 3.56 -7.42
CA LYS A 19 9.35 2.89 -8.57
C LYS A 19 8.29 2.64 -9.63
N ASP A 20 8.64 2.75 -10.91
CA ASP A 20 7.74 2.27 -11.94
C ASP A 20 7.66 0.73 -11.90
N ARG A 21 6.52 0.15 -12.32
CA ARG A 21 6.31 -1.30 -12.31
C ARG A 21 7.36 -2.06 -13.12
N HIS A 22 7.91 -1.45 -14.18
CA HIS A 22 8.97 -2.09 -14.97
C HIS A 22 10.31 -2.20 -14.22
N GLU A 23 10.51 -1.41 -13.17
CA GLU A 23 11.71 -1.41 -12.32
C GLU A 23 11.56 -2.32 -11.09
N TYR A 24 10.41 -2.98 -10.93
CA TYR A 24 10.16 -3.81 -9.76
C TYR A 24 11.10 -5.01 -9.71
N THR A 25 11.79 -5.12 -8.58
CA THR A 25 12.53 -6.32 -8.24
C THR A 25 11.55 -7.49 -7.97
N ASN A 26 12.07 -8.71 -7.89
CA ASN A 26 11.24 -9.86 -7.53
C ASN A 26 10.59 -9.71 -6.15
N GLU A 27 11.26 -9.02 -5.23
CA GLU A 27 10.72 -8.70 -3.91
C GLU A 27 9.57 -7.69 -3.98
N ASP A 28 9.73 -6.62 -4.76
CA ASP A 28 8.66 -5.62 -4.99
C ASP A 28 7.40 -6.29 -5.59
N LYS A 29 7.59 -7.20 -6.56
CA LYS A 29 6.50 -7.99 -7.16
C LYS A 29 5.82 -8.89 -6.13
N LYS A 30 6.59 -9.59 -5.29
CA LYS A 30 6.04 -10.44 -4.22
C LYS A 30 5.22 -9.61 -3.23
N LYS A 31 5.72 -8.42 -2.85
CA LYS A 31 5.03 -7.50 -1.96
C LYS A 31 3.71 -6.99 -2.57
N ALA A 32 3.73 -6.56 -3.84
CA ALA A 32 2.53 -6.11 -4.54
C ALA A 32 1.49 -7.23 -4.67
N ASN A 33 1.91 -8.47 -4.93
CA ASN A 33 1.01 -9.61 -4.99
C ASN A 33 0.35 -9.88 -3.63
N LEU A 34 1.13 -9.88 -2.54
CA LEU A 34 0.61 -10.06 -1.19
C LEU A 34 -0.37 -8.94 -0.81
N ASP A 35 -0.07 -7.69 -1.18
CA ASP A 35 -0.97 -6.55 -0.97
C ASP A 35 -2.31 -6.74 -1.72
N ASN A 36 -2.27 -7.20 -2.97
CA ASN A 36 -3.49 -7.51 -3.73
C ASN A 36 -4.30 -8.65 -3.10
N VAL A 37 -3.64 -9.71 -2.62
CA VAL A 37 -4.32 -10.82 -1.90
C VAL A 37 -4.97 -10.30 -0.62
N ALA A 38 -4.26 -9.48 0.16
CA ALA A 38 -4.81 -8.89 1.38
C ALA A 38 -6.02 -7.98 1.08
N LYS A 39 -5.94 -7.15 0.03
CA LYS A 39 -7.08 -6.35 -0.45
C LYS A 39 -8.29 -7.21 -0.80
N ASP A 40 -8.09 -8.28 -1.57
CA ASP A 40 -9.18 -9.18 -1.97
C ASP A 40 -9.86 -9.82 -0.75
N ILE A 41 -9.08 -10.29 0.24
CA ILE A 41 -9.62 -10.82 1.49
C ILE A 41 -10.43 -9.76 2.23
N LEU A 42 -9.87 -8.55 2.41
CA LEU A 42 -10.57 -7.44 3.07
C LEU A 42 -11.88 -7.09 2.36
N PHE A 43 -11.87 -6.98 1.04
CA PHE A 43 -13.09 -6.68 0.27
C PHE A 43 -14.12 -7.81 0.33
N LYS A 44 -13.70 -9.08 0.33
CA LYS A 44 -14.62 -10.22 0.48
C LYS A 44 -15.27 -10.29 1.85
N THR A 45 -14.58 -9.83 2.89
CA THR A 45 -15.14 -9.79 4.25
C THR A 45 -16.11 -8.64 4.47
N LEU A 46 -16.13 -7.64 3.58
CA LEU A 46 -17.05 -6.52 3.67
C LEU A 46 -18.34 -6.86 2.92
N ASP A 47 -19.46 -6.82 3.62
CA ASP A 47 -20.77 -6.96 2.98
C ASP A 47 -20.95 -5.89 1.89
N LYS A 48 -21.40 -6.33 0.72
CA LYS A 48 -21.51 -5.52 -0.51
C LYS A 48 -22.42 -4.30 -0.37
N ASP A 49 -23.32 -4.32 0.62
CA ASP A 49 -24.34 -3.28 0.84
C ASP A 49 -23.93 -2.22 1.88
N ASN A 50 -22.73 -2.30 2.45
CA ASN A 50 -22.34 -1.41 3.53
C ASN A 50 -21.64 -0.13 3.02
N ASN A 51 -22.04 1.03 3.55
CA ASN A 51 -21.42 2.37 3.32
C ASN A 51 -19.93 2.42 3.70
N MET A 52 -19.36 1.32 4.18
CA MET A 52 -17.91 1.15 4.37
C MET A 52 -17.17 1.02 3.03
N PHE A 53 -17.73 0.35 2.03
CA PHE A 53 -17.03 0.14 0.75
C PHE A 53 -16.75 1.48 0.05
N SER A 54 -17.74 2.38 0.01
CA SER A 54 -17.60 3.73 -0.56
C SER A 54 -16.50 4.55 0.13
N LYS A 55 -16.30 4.37 1.44
CA LYS A 55 -15.28 5.07 2.24
C LYS A 55 -13.86 4.55 1.99
N ILE A 56 -13.68 3.26 1.68
CA ILE A 56 -12.36 2.63 1.52
C ILE A 56 -11.95 2.41 0.05
N LYS A 57 -12.85 2.54 -0.92
CA LYS A 57 -12.58 2.24 -2.34
C LYS A 57 -11.42 3.03 -2.96
N ASN A 58 -11.05 4.16 -2.37
CA ASN A 58 -9.96 5.03 -2.84
C ASN A 58 -8.62 4.72 -2.16
N CYS A 59 -8.55 3.76 -1.22
CA CYS A 59 -7.31 3.37 -0.55
C CYS A 59 -6.39 2.61 -1.54
N ALA A 60 -5.11 2.97 -1.55
CA ALA A 60 -4.13 2.45 -2.48
C ALA A 60 -3.46 1.16 -1.98
N THR A 61 -3.49 0.88 -0.67
CA THR A 61 -2.85 -0.30 -0.05
C THR A 61 -3.80 -1.05 0.89
N ALA A 62 -3.54 -2.34 1.13
CA ALA A 62 -4.31 -3.13 2.10
C ALA A 62 -4.21 -2.53 3.52
N LYS A 63 -3.05 -1.97 3.85
CA LYS A 63 -2.81 -1.30 5.13
C LYS A 63 -3.75 -0.11 5.33
N GLU A 64 -3.84 0.79 4.34
CA GLU A 64 -4.74 1.95 4.41
C GLU A 64 -6.21 1.53 4.52
N ILE A 65 -6.60 0.46 3.84
CA ILE A 65 -7.95 -0.11 3.96
C ILE A 65 -8.18 -0.56 5.41
N TRP A 66 -7.27 -1.36 5.98
CA TRP A 66 -7.38 -1.86 7.33
C TRP A 66 -7.44 -0.73 8.36
N GLU A 67 -6.53 0.24 8.31
CA GLU A 67 -6.52 1.39 9.21
C GLU A 67 -7.83 2.18 9.16
N LYS A 68 -8.38 2.39 7.96
CA LYS A 68 -9.65 3.09 7.78
C LYS A 68 -10.85 2.27 8.27
N LEU A 69 -10.83 0.95 8.09
CA LEU A 69 -11.85 0.06 8.65
C LEU A 69 -11.85 0.11 10.18
N THR A 70 -10.67 0.02 10.79
CA THR A 70 -10.52 0.15 12.25
C THR A 70 -11.06 1.49 12.74
N GLN A 71 -10.72 2.60 12.06
CA GLN A 71 -11.27 3.93 12.39
C GLN A 71 -12.78 3.99 12.27
N ILE A 72 -13.40 3.36 11.27
CA ILE A 72 -14.86 3.35 11.12
C ILE A 72 -15.51 2.50 12.24
N CYS A 73 -14.91 1.37 12.58
CA CYS A 73 -15.42 0.49 13.64
C CYS A 73 -15.26 1.11 15.04
N GLU A 74 -14.17 1.84 15.29
CA GLU A 74 -13.88 2.51 16.58
C GLU A 74 -14.52 3.91 16.69
N GLY A 75 -14.68 4.60 15.56
CA GLY A 75 -15.07 6.01 15.45
C GLY A 75 -16.56 6.26 15.20
N ASN A 76 -17.43 5.25 15.26
CA ASN A 76 -18.89 5.43 15.21
C ASN A 76 -19.47 6.00 16.53
N ASN A 77 -18.71 6.83 17.25
CA ASN A 77 -19.14 7.52 18.46
C ASN A 77 -19.52 8.99 18.26
N GLU A 78 -19.54 9.54 17.04
CA GLU A 78 -20.13 10.87 16.83
C GLU A 78 -20.46 11.20 15.37
N THR A 79 -21.70 11.66 15.19
CA THR A 79 -22.40 12.28 14.03
C THR A 79 -23.21 11.36 13.12
#